data_AF-A0A7S3WQ83-F1
#
_entry.id   AF-A0A7S3WQ83-F1
#
_cell.length_a   1.000
_cell.length_b   1.000
_cell.length_c   1.000
_cell.angle_alpha   90.00
_cell.angle_beta   90.00
_cell.angle_gamma   90.00
#
_symmetry.space_group_name_H-M   'P 1'
#
loop_
_entity.id
_entity.type
_entity.pdbx_description
1 polymer ?
#
loop_
_entity_poly.entity_id
_entity_poly.type
_entity_poly.pdbx_seq_one_letter_code
_entity_poly.pdbx_strand_id
1 'polypeptide(L)'
;SAWTAPELAHFMLQYRDLRPEDFDLLSKLDEGVKFHSTAASRIVDRLPKVRACDCESVQCGVCLQALPPDNGAVQLPCRHAFHTECIARWLTEYRDACP
;
A
#
# COMPACT_ATOMS: atom_id res chain seq x y z
N SER A 1 18.79 -31.19 0.29
CA SER A 1 17.70 -30.31 0.74
C SER A 1 16.89 -29.92 -0.47
N ALA A 2 15.58 -30.18 -0.49
CA ALA A 2 14.70 -29.80 -1.59
C ALA A 2 14.20 -28.38 -1.33
N TRP A 3 14.49 -27.48 -2.27
CA TRP A 3 14.01 -26.10 -2.23
C TRP A 3 12.53 -26.05 -2.58
N THR A 4 11.79 -25.13 -1.96
CA THR A 4 10.39 -24.90 -2.33
C THR A 4 10.29 -24.14 -3.66
N ALA A 5 9.17 -24.26 -4.37
CA ALA A 5 8.93 -23.56 -5.64
C ALA A 5 9.19 -22.03 -5.57
N PRO A 6 8.74 -21.29 -4.54
CA PRO A 6 9.01 -19.84 -4.43
C PRO A 6 10.48 -19.50 -4.13
N GLU A 7 11.20 -20.32 -3.36
CA GLU A 7 12.65 -20.11 -3.10
C GLU A 7 13.49 -20.30 -4.36
N LEU A 8 13.14 -21.31 -5.18
CA LEU A 8 13.77 -21.53 -6.49
C LEU A 8 13.48 -20.39 -7.47
N ALA A 9 12.24 -19.89 -7.50
CA ALA A 9 11.87 -18.75 -8.33
C ALA A 9 12.66 -17.48 -7.96
N HIS A 10 12.73 -17.17 -6.66
CA HIS A 10 13.49 -16.02 -6.17
C HIS A 10 14.98 -16.11 -6.54
N PHE A 11 15.62 -17.25 -6.27
CA PHE A 11 17.03 -17.47 -6.61
C PHE A 11 17.30 -17.38 -8.12
N MET A 12 16.42 -17.97 -8.94
CA MET A 12 16.55 -17.91 -10.40
C MET A 12 16.36 -16.49 -10.95
N LEU A 13 15.58 -15.63 -10.29
CA LEU A 13 15.24 -14.28 -10.78
C LEU A 13 16.17 -13.18 -10.27
N GLN A 14 16.93 -13.40 -9.19
CA GLN A 14 17.65 -12.33 -8.47
C GLN A 14 18.81 -11.68 -9.26
N TYR A 15 19.36 -12.34 -10.29
CA TYR A 15 20.58 -11.89 -10.97
C TYR A 15 20.55 -12.05 -12.50
N ARG A 16 19.36 -12.17 -13.11
CA ARG A 16 19.21 -12.30 -14.56
C ARG A 16 18.29 -11.24 -15.13
N ASP A 17 18.48 -10.92 -16.40
CA ASP A 17 17.58 -10.05 -17.13
C ASP A 17 16.21 -10.73 -17.31
N LEU A 18 15.15 -10.02 -16.90
CA LEU A 18 13.78 -10.51 -16.99
C LEU A 18 13.29 -10.40 -18.44
N ARG A 19 12.80 -11.51 -18.98
CA ARG A 19 12.18 -11.57 -20.31
C ARG A 19 10.70 -11.88 -20.20
N PRO A 20 9.90 -11.64 -21.25
CA PRO A 20 8.46 -11.94 -21.22
C PRO A 20 8.13 -13.40 -20.85
N GLU A 21 9.00 -14.35 -21.18
CA GLU A 21 8.81 -15.78 -20.85
C GLU A 21 8.93 -16.07 -19.34
N ASP A 22 9.47 -15.12 -18.56
CA ASP A 22 9.61 -15.26 -17.12
C ASP A 22 8.36 -14.83 -16.34
N PHE A 23 7.30 -14.37 -17.02
CA PHE A 23 6.04 -13.93 -16.42
C PHE A 23 5.43 -14.99 -15.48
N ASP A 24 5.34 -16.23 -15.96
CA ASP A 24 4.79 -17.34 -15.16
C ASP A 24 5.62 -17.62 -13.90
N LEU A 25 6.93 -17.36 -13.94
CA LEU A 25 7.80 -17.52 -12.77
C LEU A 25 7.66 -16.34 -11.80
N LEU A 26 7.48 -15.12 -12.33
CA LEU A 26 7.23 -13.92 -11.53
C LEU A 26 5.89 -14.03 -10.78
N SER A 27 4.83 -14.52 -11.43
CA SER A 27 3.53 -14.71 -10.79
C SER A 27 3.58 -15.68 -9.60
N LYS A 28 4.52 -16.63 -9.59
CA LYS A 28 4.69 -17.57 -8.47
C LYS A 28 5.27 -16.92 -7.21
N LEU A 29 5.85 -15.72 -7.31
CA LEU A 29 6.34 -15.00 -6.13
C LEU A 29 5.20 -14.46 -5.25
N ASP A 30 4.00 -14.30 -5.83
CA ASP A 30 2.81 -13.90 -5.08
C ASP A 30 2.13 -15.08 -4.36
N GLU A 31 2.53 -16.33 -4.64
CA GLU A 31 1.99 -17.51 -3.98
C GLU A 31 2.31 -17.49 -2.47
N GLY A 32 1.27 -17.39 -1.65
CA GLY A 32 1.41 -17.39 -0.19
C GLY A 32 1.68 -16.01 0.42
N VAL A 33 1.66 -14.94 -0.36
CA VAL A 33 1.56 -13.58 0.19
C VAL A 33 0.22 -13.49 0.90
N LYS A 34 0.25 -13.47 2.24
CA LYS A 34 -0.96 -13.27 3.04
C LYS A 34 -1.50 -11.88 2.73
N PHE A 35 -2.63 -11.83 2.02
CA PHE A 35 -3.36 -10.59 1.82
C PHE A 35 -3.72 -9.97 3.16
N HIS A 36 -3.57 -8.66 3.18
CA HIS A 36 -3.41 -7.90 4.38
C HIS A 36 -4.71 -7.82 5.18
N SER A 37 -4.57 -7.76 6.50
CA SER A 37 -5.65 -7.34 7.37
C SER A 37 -6.24 -6.03 6.85
N THR A 38 -7.57 -5.93 6.81
CA THR A 38 -8.27 -4.70 6.47
C THR A 38 -8.92 -4.11 7.72
N ALA A 39 -8.98 -2.79 7.76
CA ALA A 39 -9.66 -2.08 8.83
C ALA A 39 -11.17 -2.11 8.58
N ALA A 40 -11.95 -2.25 9.66
CA ALA A 40 -13.38 -2.02 9.57
C ALA A 40 -13.65 -0.54 9.27
N SER A 41 -14.64 -0.24 8.41
CA SER A 41 -15.01 1.14 8.04
C SER A 41 -15.16 2.06 9.25
N ARG A 42 -15.79 1.58 10.33
CA ARG A 42 -15.97 2.32 11.59
C ARG A 42 -14.67 2.82 12.24
N ILE A 43 -13.54 2.17 11.97
CA ILE A 43 -12.22 2.57 12.49
C ILE A 43 -11.69 3.73 11.64
N VAL A 44 -11.82 3.61 10.32
CA VAL A 44 -11.43 4.64 9.35
C VAL A 44 -12.22 5.94 9.58
N ASP A 45 -13.53 5.84 9.82
CA ASP A 45 -14.39 7.01 10.05
C ASP A 45 -14.01 7.83 11.29
N ARG A 46 -13.31 7.21 12.24
CA ARG A 46 -12.86 7.83 13.50
C ARG A 46 -11.46 8.43 13.40
N LEU A 47 -10.80 8.33 12.24
CA LEU A 47 -9.49 8.92 12.05
C LEU A 47 -9.54 10.45 12.10
N PRO A 48 -8.49 11.11 12.64
CA PRO A 48 -8.39 12.56 12.66
C PRO A 48 -8.51 13.18 11.27
N LYS A 49 -9.47 14.09 11.11
CA LYS A 49 -9.58 14.97 9.94
C LYS A 49 -8.87 16.27 10.25
N VAL A 50 -7.87 16.60 9.46
CA VAL A 50 -7.00 17.76 9.60
C VAL A 50 -6.99 18.55 8.29
N ARG A 51 -6.53 19.80 8.31
CA ARG A 51 -6.28 20.51 7.05
C ARG A 51 -4.92 20.08 6.50
N ALA A 52 -4.82 19.96 5.18
CA ALA A 52 -3.54 19.59 4.57
C ALA A 52 -2.42 20.59 4.89
N CYS A 53 -2.73 21.87 5.09
CA CYS A 53 -1.74 22.87 5.50
C CYS A 53 -1.11 22.64 6.88
N ASP A 54 -1.79 21.88 7.75
CA ASP A 54 -1.30 21.54 9.09
C ASP A 54 -0.51 20.20 9.09
N CYS A 55 -0.28 19.59 7.91
CA CYS A 55 0.35 18.29 7.74
C CYS A 55 1.79 18.40 7.20
N GLU A 56 2.62 17.40 7.48
CA GLU A 56 3.98 17.29 6.91
C GLU A 56 3.95 16.87 5.43
N SER A 57 2.87 16.24 4.97
CA SER A 57 2.71 15.73 3.60
C SER A 57 1.94 16.70 2.70
N VAL A 58 2.55 17.08 1.57
CA VAL A 58 1.93 17.95 0.53
C VAL A 58 1.30 17.16 -0.62
N GLN A 59 1.49 15.84 -0.67
CA GLN A 59 1.01 14.94 -1.71
C GLN A 59 0.41 13.69 -1.08
N CYS A 60 -0.66 13.18 -1.66
CA CYS A 60 -1.29 11.94 -1.24
C CYS A 60 -0.49 10.74 -1.77
N GLY A 61 0.07 9.91 -0.88
CA GLY A 61 0.85 8.72 -1.26
C GLY A 61 0.06 7.60 -1.97
N VAL A 62 -1.27 7.71 -2.03
CA VAL A 62 -2.14 6.71 -2.69
C VAL A 62 -2.43 7.08 -4.15
N CYS A 63 -2.91 8.29 -4.42
CA CYS A 63 -3.24 8.74 -5.78
C CYS A 63 -2.15 9.60 -6.44
N LEU A 64 -1.08 9.92 -5.69
CA LEU A 64 0.04 10.76 -6.10
C LEU A 64 -0.36 12.19 -6.53
N GLN A 65 -1.55 12.64 -6.15
CA GLN A 65 -2.03 14.01 -6.37
C GLN A 65 -1.72 14.91 -5.17
N ALA A 66 -1.62 16.22 -5.41
CA ALA A 66 -1.42 17.22 -4.35
C ALA A 66 -2.55 17.17 -3.32
N LEU A 67 -2.22 17.44 -2.05
CA LEU A 67 -3.18 17.68 -0.98
C LEU A 67 -3.41 19.20 -0.88
N PRO A 68 -4.54 19.74 -1.37
CA PRO A 68 -4.77 21.18 -1.36
C PRO A 68 -4.80 21.69 0.08
N PRO A 69 -4.10 22.79 0.43
CA PRO A 69 -3.95 23.26 1.81
C PRO A 69 -5.28 23.51 2.52
N ASP A 70 -6.30 23.94 1.77
CA ASP A 70 -7.63 24.26 2.26
C ASP A 70 -8.57 23.05 2.35
N ASN A 71 -8.18 21.90 1.78
CA ASN A 71 -8.99 20.70 1.80
C ASN A 71 -8.75 19.88 3.08
N GLY A 72 -9.81 19.18 3.49
CA GLY A 72 -9.73 18.18 4.55
C GLY A 72 -8.93 16.96 4.11
N ALA A 73 -7.90 16.64 4.88
CA ALA A 73 -7.13 15.42 4.80
C ALA A 73 -7.39 14.55 6.03
N VAL A 74 -7.14 13.25 5.90
CA VAL A 74 -7.14 12.32 7.03
C VAL A 74 -5.69 12.05 7.41
N GLN A 75 -5.35 12.27 8.67
CA GLN A 75 -4.02 12.01 9.20
C GLN A 75 -4.02 10.71 10.03
N LEU A 76 -3.12 9.80 9.67
CA LEU A 76 -2.91 8.57 10.43
C LEU A 76 -2.08 8.84 11.71
N PRO A 77 -2.05 7.90 12.68
CA PRO A 77 -1.20 8.03 13.87
C PRO A 77 0.30 8.18 13.58
N CYS A 78 0.76 7.73 12.40
CA CYS A 78 2.13 7.93 11.91
C CYS A 78 2.38 9.32 11.30
N ARG A 79 1.40 10.24 11.36
CA ARG A 79 1.42 11.62 10.85
C ARG A 79 1.33 11.82 9.34
N HIS A 80 1.39 10.75 8.53
CA HIS A 80 1.09 10.84 7.10
C HIS A 80 -0.37 11.23 6.86
N ALA A 81 -0.59 12.16 5.93
CA ALA A 81 -1.92 12.61 5.55
C ALA A 81 -2.28 12.20 4.11
N PHE A 82 -3.57 11.99 3.89
CA PHE A 82 -4.11 11.50 2.62
C PHE A 82 -5.48 12.12 2.34
N HIS A 83 -5.93 12.05 1.09
CA HIS A 83 -7.34 12.30 0.79
C HIS A 83 -8.21 11.31 1.55
N THR A 84 -9.32 11.81 2.09
CA THR A 84 -10.28 11.01 2.87
C THR A 84 -10.71 9.74 2.13
N GLU A 85 -11.08 9.87 0.85
CA GLU A 85 -11.51 8.72 0.03
C GLU A 85 -10.36 7.75 -0.25
N CYS A 86 -9.17 8.28 -0.56
CA CYS A 86 -8.01 7.44 -0.89
C CYS A 86 -7.60 6.55 0.28
N ILE A 87 -7.46 7.12 1.47
CA ILE A 87 -7.05 6.32 2.63
C ILE A 87 -8.16 5.41 3.14
N ALA A 88 -9.43 5.82 2.99
CA ALA A 88 -10.54 4.96 3.34
C ALA A 88 -10.52 3.68 2.51
N ARG A 89 -10.47 3.81 1.17
CA ARG A 89 -10.37 2.66 0.27
C ARG A 89 -9.14 1.82 0.56
N TRP A 90 -7.98 2.44 0.77
CA TRP A 90 -6.76 1.71 1.12
C TRP A 90 -6.93 0.84 2.37
N LEU A 91 -7.41 1.43 3.46
CA LEU A 91 -7.55 0.73 4.74
C LEU A 91 -8.64 -0.35 4.73
N THR A 92 -9.70 -0.19 3.94
CA THR A 92 -10.82 -1.15 3.90
C THR A 92 -10.68 -2.23 2.84
N GLU A 93 -10.01 -1.96 1.72
CA GLU A 93 -9.93 -2.87 0.58
C GLU A 93 -8.54 -3.49 0.39
N TYR A 94 -7.48 -2.84 0.85
CA TYR A 94 -6.11 -3.26 0.55
C TYR A 94 -5.32 -3.68 1.79
N ARG A 95 -5.14 -2.79 2.78
CA ARG A 95 -4.27 -3.00 3.94
C ARG A 95 -4.56 -2.05 5.09
N ASP A 96 -4.62 -2.54 6.32
CA ASP A 96 -4.85 -1.78 7.56
C ASP A 96 -3.61 -1.03 8.09
N ALA A 97 -2.57 -0.90 7.27
CA ALA A 97 -1.36 -0.17 7.56
C ALA A 97 -1.23 1.04 6.62
N CYS A 98 -0.44 2.03 7.05
CA CYS A 98 -0.08 3.17 6.22
C CYS A 98 0.46 2.68 4.86
N PRO A 99 -0.04 3.19 3.72
CA PRO A 99 0.61 3.04 2.42
C PRO A 99 2.04 3.59 2.49
#